data_AF-A0A242W0V3-F1
#
_entry.id   AF-A0A242W0V3-F1
#
_cell.length_a   1.000
_cell.length_b   1.000
_cell.length_c   1.000
_cell.angle_alpha   90.00
_cell.angle_beta   90.00
_cell.angle_gamma   90.00
#
_symmetry.space_group_name_H-M   'P 1'
#
loop_
_entity.id
_entity.type
_entity.pdbx_description
1 polymer ?
#
loop_
_entity_poly.entity_id
_entity_poly.type
_entity_poly.pdbx_seq_one_letter_code
_entity_poly.pdbx_strand_id
1 'polypeptide(L)'
;MNDTVDGLKQYVNDLQRDNEGLIQTLKCVSVSVEALGKKVNMLENGLAMKADKTHVQQINEQSEIIKKINGSKSLGMDSKVSISLDGKVTLESIVEQKTNAIKVSVNDIKGVKTKEDSQNG
;
A
#
# COMPACT_ATOMS: atom_id res chain seq x y z
N MET A 1 -66.03 -24.48 -51.29
CA MET A 1 -64.72 -25.18 -51.34
C MET A 1 -63.58 -24.17 -51.50
N ASN A 2 -63.69 -23.16 -52.37
CA ASN A 2 -62.67 -22.10 -52.51
C ASN A 2 -62.48 -21.25 -51.25
N ASP A 3 -63.55 -20.78 -50.59
CA ASP A 3 -63.45 -19.94 -49.39
C ASP A 3 -62.66 -20.60 -48.24
N THR A 4 -62.80 -21.93 -48.10
CA THR A 4 -62.06 -22.72 -47.11
C THR A 4 -60.58 -22.79 -47.45
N VAL A 5 -60.24 -22.94 -48.73
CA VAL A 5 -58.85 -22.99 -49.21
C VAL A 5 -58.18 -21.63 -49.05
N ASP A 6 -58.89 -20.54 -49.35
CA ASP A 6 -58.39 -19.18 -49.18
C ASP A 6 -58.18 -18.83 -47.70
N GLY A 7 -59.09 -19.26 -46.82
CA GLY A 7 -58.93 -19.12 -45.37
C GLY A 7 -57.71 -19.87 -44.83
N LEU A 8 -57.47 -21.10 -45.29
CA LEU A 8 -56.28 -21.87 -44.92
C LEU A 8 -54.99 -21.22 -45.43
N LYS A 9 -55.01 -20.66 -46.66
CA LYS A 9 -53.87 -19.95 -47.22
C LYS A 9 -53.51 -18.71 -46.39
N GLN A 10 -54.51 -17.93 -45.99
CA GLN A 10 -54.30 -16.77 -45.13
C GLN A 10 -53.70 -17.18 -43.77
N TYR A 11 -54.26 -18.23 -43.14
CA TYR A 11 -53.76 -18.74 -41.86
C TYR A 11 -52.29 -19.21 -41.95
N VAL A 12 -51.92 -19.91 -43.03
CA VAL A 12 -50.54 -20.34 -43.26
C VAL A 12 -49.61 -19.13 -43.41
N ASN A 13 -50.02 -18.09 -44.16
CA ASN A 13 -49.23 -16.87 -44.32
C ASN A 13 -49.03 -16.14 -42.98
N ASP A 14 -50.08 -16.04 -42.17
CA ASP A 14 -50.01 -15.41 -40.85
C ASP A 14 -49.06 -16.19 -39.93
N LEU A 15 -49.15 -17.53 -39.89
CA LEU A 15 -48.22 -18.37 -39.14
C LEU A 15 -46.76 -18.23 -39.61
N GLN A 16 -46.54 -18.13 -40.92
CA GLN A 16 -45.19 -17.93 -41.46
C GLN A 16 -44.60 -16.59 -41.01
N ARG A 17 -45.39 -15.51 -41.09
CA ARG A 17 -44.98 -14.18 -40.62
C ARG A 17 -44.66 -14.18 -39.13
N ASP A 18 -45.50 -14.82 -38.32
CA ASP A 18 -45.30 -14.89 -36.87
C ASP A 18 -44.03 -15.68 -36.53
N ASN A 19 -43.78 -16.80 -37.23
CA ASN A 19 -42.57 -17.60 -37.05
C ASN A 19 -41.30 -16.81 -37.43
N GLU A 20 -41.33 -16.05 -38.52
CA GLU A 20 -40.22 -15.17 -38.90
C GLU A 20 -39.95 -14.09 -37.83
N GLY A 21 -41.00 -13.48 -37.30
CA GLY A 21 -40.90 -12.50 -36.20
C GLY A 21 -40.31 -13.09 -34.92
N LEU A 22 -40.71 -14.32 -34.57
CA LEU A 22 -40.15 -15.04 -33.41
C LEU A 22 -38.67 -15.36 -33.61
N ILE A 23 -38.27 -15.81 -34.81
CA ILE A 23 -36.86 -16.08 -35.13
C ILE A 23 -36.00 -14.82 -34.99
N GLN A 24 -36.50 -13.67 -35.47
CA GLN A 24 -35.78 -12.40 -35.34
C GLN A 24 -35.65 -11.96 -33.88
N THR A 25 -36.73 -12.08 -33.11
CA THR A 25 -36.74 -11.73 -31.68
C THR A 25 -35.75 -12.61 -30.90
N LEU A 26 -35.76 -13.91 -31.15
CA LEU A 26 -34.85 -14.85 -30.50
C LEU A 26 -33.39 -14.51 -30.81
N LYS A 27 -33.05 -14.21 -32.07
CA LYS A 27 -31.71 -13.78 -32.46
C LYS A 27 -31.27 -12.52 -31.70
N CYS A 28 -32.15 -11.52 -31.58
CA CYS A 28 -31.86 -10.28 -30.86
C CYS A 28 -31.61 -10.53 -29.36
N VAL A 29 -32.43 -11.39 -28.75
CA VAL A 29 -32.27 -11.80 -27.34
C VAL A 29 -30.96 -12.55 -27.13
N SER A 30 -30.60 -13.50 -28.00
CA SER A 30 -29.33 -14.23 -27.90
C SER A 30 -28.13 -13.29 -27.92
N VAL A 31 -28.09 -12.33 -28.85
CA VAL A 31 -27.01 -11.32 -28.91
C VAL A 31 -26.95 -10.48 -27.63
N SER A 32 -28.11 -10.07 -27.12
CA SER A 32 -28.19 -9.28 -25.89
C SER A 32 -27.70 -10.05 -24.65
N VAL A 33 -28.04 -11.34 -24.55
CA VAL A 33 -27.59 -12.23 -23.47
C VAL A 33 -26.08 -12.43 -23.52
N GLU A 34 -25.50 -12.66 -24.69
CA GLU A 34 -24.04 -12.76 -24.84
C GLU A 34 -23.32 -11.47 -24.42
N ALA A 35 -23.84 -10.31 -24.83
CA ALA A 35 -23.30 -9.02 -24.44
C ALA A 35 -23.39 -8.80 -22.92
N LEU A 36 -24.49 -9.22 -22.30
CA LEU A 36 -24.65 -9.17 -20.84
C LEU A 36 -23.67 -10.10 -20.13
N GLY A 37 -23.50 -11.33 -20.63
CA GLY A 37 -22.53 -12.28 -20.08
C GLY A 37 -21.10 -11.73 -20.06
N LYS A 38 -20.68 -11.02 -21.12
CA LYS A 38 -19.38 -10.33 -21.16
C LYS A 38 -19.26 -9.25 -20.08
N LYS A 39 -20.31 -8.43 -19.88
CA LYS A 39 -20.32 -7.37 -18.84
C LYS A 39 -20.26 -7.97 -17.43
N VAL A 40 -21.02 -9.03 -17.18
CA VAL A 40 -21.00 -9.75 -15.89
C VAL A 40 -19.62 -10.30 -15.61
N ASN A 41 -18.99 -10.98 -16.57
CA ASN A 41 -17.64 -11.52 -16.41
C ASN A 41 -16.61 -10.43 -16.10
N MET A 42 -16.67 -9.28 -16.79
CA MET A 42 -15.80 -8.13 -16.48
C MET A 42 -16.01 -7.61 -15.05
N LEU A 43 -17.24 -7.53 -14.58
CA LEU A 43 -17.56 -7.09 -13.21
C LEU A 43 -17.08 -8.10 -12.16
N GLU A 44 -17.27 -9.39 -12.39
CA GLU A 44 -16.79 -10.46 -11.52
C GLU A 44 -15.27 -10.43 -11.37
N ASN A 45 -14.55 -10.28 -12.49
CA ASN A 45 -13.09 -10.15 -12.48
C ASN A 45 -12.64 -8.87 -11.77
N GLY A 46 -13.28 -7.73 -12.06
CA GLY A 46 -12.98 -6.46 -11.40
C GLY A 46 -13.23 -6.50 -9.89
N LEU A 47 -14.29 -7.18 -9.46
CA LEU A 47 -14.61 -7.38 -8.05
C LEU A 47 -13.58 -8.30 -7.37
N ALA A 48 -13.21 -9.40 -8.02
CA ALA A 48 -12.17 -10.31 -7.53
C ALA A 48 -10.83 -9.59 -7.31
N MET A 49 -10.47 -8.66 -8.21
CA MET A 49 -9.26 -7.84 -8.06
C MET A 49 -9.37 -6.80 -6.95
N LYS A 50 -10.52 -6.14 -6.79
CA LYS A 50 -10.71 -5.05 -5.80
C LYS A 50 -10.85 -5.58 -4.37
N ALA A 51 -11.34 -6.80 -4.22
CA ALA A 51 -11.47 -7.49 -2.94
C ALA A 51 -10.34 -8.49 -2.72
N ASP A 52 -9.10 -8.16 -3.11
CA ASP A 52 -7.95 -8.96 -2.70
C ASP A 52 -7.84 -8.87 -1.17
N LYS A 53 -8.43 -9.85 -0.51
CA LYS A 53 -8.47 -10.04 0.94
C LYS A 53 -7.06 -9.94 1.54
N THR A 54 -6.04 -10.30 0.76
CA THR A 54 -4.62 -10.15 1.10
C THR A 54 -4.25 -8.69 1.32
N HIS A 55 -4.67 -7.79 0.43
CA HIS A 55 -4.36 -6.37 0.55
C HIS A 55 -5.04 -5.74 1.78
N VAL A 56 -6.31 -6.06 2.02
CA VAL A 56 -7.03 -5.60 3.23
C VAL A 56 -6.41 -6.15 4.50
N GLN A 57 -6.00 -7.43 4.50
CA GLN A 57 -5.31 -8.05 5.63
C GLN A 57 -3.97 -7.36 5.91
N GLN A 58 -3.16 -7.09 4.88
CA GLN A 58 -1.89 -6.37 5.01
C GLN A 58 -2.10 -4.96 5.59
N ILE A 59 -3.10 -4.22 5.10
CA ILE A 59 -3.46 -2.89 5.64
C ILE A 59 -3.79 -2.99 7.13
N ASN A 60 -4.57 -4.01 7.52
CA ASN A 60 -4.96 -4.20 8.91
C ASN A 60 -3.75 -4.53 9.80
N GLU A 61 -2.86 -5.42 9.34
CA GLU A 61 -1.61 -5.76 10.03
C GLU A 61 -0.71 -4.53 10.22
N GLN A 62 -0.53 -3.72 9.18
CA GLN A 62 0.24 -2.47 9.25
C GLN A 62 -0.40 -1.46 10.22
N SER A 63 -1.74 -1.35 10.21
CA SER A 63 -2.46 -0.47 11.14
C SER A 63 -2.25 -0.87 12.60
N GLU A 64 -2.28 -2.16 12.91
CA GLU A 64 -2.02 -2.67 14.26
C GLU A 64 -0.58 -2.39 14.73
N ILE A 65 0.40 -2.49 13.83
CA ILE A 65 1.80 -2.10 14.13
C ILE A 65 1.88 -0.60 14.44
N ILE A 66 1.27 0.26 13.63
CA ILE A 66 1.27 1.72 13.83
C ILE A 66 0.63 2.09 15.18
N LYS A 67 -0.51 1.48 15.54
CA LYS A 67 -1.14 1.70 16.86
C LYS A 67 -0.20 1.35 18.00
N LYS A 68 0.51 0.22 17.92
CA LYS A 68 1.48 -0.20 18.94
C LYS A 68 2.66 0.77 19.05
N ILE A 69 3.17 1.25 17.92
CA ILE A 69 4.24 2.28 17.89
C ILE A 69 3.75 3.57 18.55
N ASN A 70 2.59 4.07 18.15
CA ASN A 70 2.05 5.33 18.68
C ASN A 70 1.72 5.26 20.17
N GLY A 71 1.34 4.08 20.68
CA GLY A 71 1.13 3.83 22.10
C GLY A 71 2.40 3.52 22.90
N SER A 72 3.54 3.30 22.23
CA SER A 72 4.79 2.93 22.88
C SER A 72 5.48 4.14 23.53
N LYS A 73 6.13 3.94 24.67
CA LYS A 73 6.97 4.98 25.29
C LYS A 73 8.23 5.16 24.45
N SER A 74 8.63 6.41 24.23
CA SER A 74 9.92 6.72 23.59
C SER A 74 11.05 6.16 24.44
N LEU A 75 11.88 5.32 23.83
CA LEU A 75 13.15 4.91 24.41
C LEU A 75 14.22 5.88 23.92
N GLY A 76 14.73 6.72 24.82
CA GLY A 76 15.92 7.51 24.54
C GLY A 76 17.08 6.57 24.29
N MET A 77 17.68 6.61 23.10
CA MET A 77 18.83 5.78 22.75
C MET A 77 20.11 6.50 23.16
N ASP A 78 20.81 6.03 24.19
CA ASP A 78 22.14 6.48 24.53
C ASP A 78 23.18 5.72 23.68
N SER A 79 23.35 6.16 22.43
CA SER A 79 24.36 5.56 21.57
C SER A 79 25.76 6.02 21.99
N LYS A 80 26.57 5.12 22.57
CA LYS A 80 27.98 5.36 22.87
C LYS A 80 28.83 4.96 21.66
N VAL A 81 29.44 5.95 21.01
CA VAL A 81 30.42 5.74 19.93
C VAL A 81 31.82 5.88 20.51
N SER A 82 32.62 4.82 20.48
CA SER A 82 34.03 4.84 20.86
C SER A 82 34.92 4.76 19.63
N ILE A 83 35.89 5.68 19.52
CA ILE A 83 36.90 5.67 18.47
C ILE A 83 38.26 5.44 19.14
N SER A 84 38.93 4.34 18.79
CA SER A 84 40.30 4.06 19.22
C SER A 84 41.26 4.46 18.11
N LEU A 85 42.22 5.31 18.41
CA LEU A 85 43.20 5.83 17.45
C LEU A 85 44.60 5.61 18.01
N ASP A 86 45.49 5.05 17.19
CA ASP A 86 46.91 4.89 17.53
C ASP A 86 47.73 5.78 16.59
N GLY A 87 48.20 6.93 17.09
CA GLY A 87 48.96 7.92 16.30
C GLY A 87 48.67 9.39 16.64
N LYS A 88 49.22 10.32 15.86
CA LYS A 88 48.96 11.76 15.98
C LYS A 88 47.59 12.09 15.36
N VAL A 89 46.66 12.57 16.18
CA VAL A 89 45.30 12.87 15.74
C VAL A 89 45.02 14.37 15.82
N THR A 90 44.55 14.96 14.72
CA THR A 90 43.95 16.29 14.70
C THR A 90 42.45 16.12 14.52
N LEU A 91 41.66 16.23 15.60
CA LEU A 91 40.20 16.11 15.55
C LEU A 91 39.57 17.50 15.51
N GLU A 92 38.74 17.74 14.50
CA GLU A 92 37.80 18.86 14.49
C GLU A 92 36.40 18.28 14.79
N SER A 93 35.83 18.67 15.93
CA SER A 93 34.53 18.18 16.38
C SER A 93 33.49 19.27 16.15
N ILE A 94 32.58 19.05 15.20
CA ILE A 94 31.43 19.92 14.97
C ILE A 94 30.24 19.24 15.65
N VAL A 95 29.96 19.62 16.89
CA VAL A 95 28.81 19.12 17.67
C VAL A 95 27.83 20.26 17.84
N GLU A 96 26.62 20.12 17.28
CA GLU A 96 25.50 21.00 17.58
C GLU A 96 24.95 20.63 18.97
N GLN A 97 25.31 21.38 19.99
CA GLN A 97 24.82 21.17 21.35
C GLN A 97 23.58 22.03 21.62
N LYS A 98 22.50 21.38 22.06
CA LYS A 98 21.28 22.06 22.53
C LYS A 98 21.39 22.59 23.96
N THR A 99 22.51 22.35 24.62
CA THR A 99 22.79 22.73 26.01
C THR A 99 24.13 23.44 26.10
N ASN A 100 24.24 24.43 26.97
CA ASN A 100 25.37 25.38 27.00
C ASN A 100 26.66 24.83 27.65
N ALA A 101 26.82 23.52 27.81
CA ALA A 101 27.90 22.95 28.62
C ALA A 101 28.58 21.77 27.93
N ILE A 102 29.87 21.92 27.65
CA ILE A 102 30.76 20.86 27.20
C ILE A 102 31.61 20.42 28.39
N LYS A 103 31.56 19.14 28.76
CA LYS A 103 32.48 18.55 29.75
C LYS A 103 33.54 17.73 29.04
N VAL A 104 34.79 18.15 29.15
CA VAL A 104 35.97 17.42 28.66
C VAL A 104 36.77 16.96 29.87
N SER A 105 37.13 15.67 29.92
CA SER A 105 38.03 15.11 30.93
C SER A 105 39.24 14.50 30.25
N VAL A 106 40.42 14.87 30.72
CA VAL A 106 41.70 14.32 30.24
C VAL A 106 42.48 13.85 31.46
N ASN A 107 42.86 12.57 31.48
CA ASN A 107 43.42 11.96 32.69
C ASN A 107 44.95 11.91 32.71
N ASP A 108 45.63 11.87 31.54
CA ASP A 108 47.07 11.55 31.49
C ASP A 108 47.85 12.37 30.44
N ILE A 109 48.02 13.68 30.65
CA ILE A 109 48.83 14.53 29.75
C ILE A 109 50.29 14.52 30.21
N LYS A 110 51.20 13.96 29.41
CA LYS A 110 52.65 14.10 29.65
C LYS A 110 53.14 15.49 29.19
N GLY A 111 53.85 16.22 30.06
CA GLY A 111 54.54 17.48 29.72
C GLY A 111 53.92 18.77 30.28
N VAL A 112 52.78 18.70 30.98
CA VAL A 112 52.23 19.84 31.74
C VAL A 112 52.94 19.93 33.09
N LYS A 113 53.71 20.99 33.31
CA LYS A 113 54.29 21.28 34.64
C LYS A 113 53.21 21.91 35.51
N THR A 114 52.78 21.23 36.56
CA THR A 114 52.02 21.85 37.65
C THR A 114 52.94 22.84 38.37
N LYS A 115 52.53 24.10 38.49
CA LYS A 115 53.19 25.03 39.39
C LYS A 115 52.86 24.59 40.82
N GLU A 116 53.87 24.13 41.55
CA GLU A 116 53.82 24.02 43.00
C GLU A 116 54.00 25.44 43.55
N ASP A 117 52.92 26.05 44.02
CA ASP A 117 53.03 27.27 44.82
C ASP A 117 53.50 26.86 46.22
N SER A 118 54.80 26.97 46.48
CA SER A 118 55.35 26.89 47.83
C SER A 118 54.76 27.99 48.69
N GLN A 119 53.76 27.65 49.51
CA GLN A 119 53.38 28.46 50.66
C GLN A 119 54.40 28.20 51.78
N ASN A 120 55.45 29.02 51.82
CA ASN A 120 56.23 29.25 53.04
C ASN A 120 55.73 30.55 53.67
N GLY A 121 55.15 30.44 54.86
CA GLY A 121 54.72 31.52 55.74
C GLY A 121 54.22 30.97 57.05
#